data_AF-A0AA88IPX6-F1
#
_entry.id   AF-A0AA88IPX6-F1
#
_cell.length_a   1.000
_cell.length_b   1.000
_cell.length_c   1.000
_cell.angle_alpha   90.00
_cell.angle_beta   90.00
_cell.angle_gamma   90.00
#
_symmetry.space_group_name_H-M   'P 1'
#
loop_
_entity.id
_entity.type
_entity.pdbx_description
1 polymer ?
#
loop_
_entity_poly.entity_id
_entity_poly.type
_entity_poly.pdbx_seq_one_letter_code
_entity_poly.pdbx_strand_id
1 'polypeptide(L)'
;MVQGRILPQGLTQEMTSGELKFALQVESVLNTIPQPEFRQLVVEALMVLTLIAEYSIVPSLGEPLCVASIVYTANRIFLEDQVQVEGDATLCCAKPQKELTPSGELVCGGAAWICQHFYDSAPSGSYGTMTYLIRSIATSLNCFPNDGEINCSGRQPQK
;
A
#
# COMPACT_ATOMS: atom_id res chain seq x y z
N MET A 1 -7.53 7.83 -9.20
CA MET A 1 -7.21 9.27 -9.40
C MET A 1 -5.88 9.50 -8.74
N VAL A 2 -4.99 10.25 -9.36
CA VAL A 2 -3.85 10.84 -8.62
C VAL A 2 -4.01 12.35 -8.75
N GLN A 3 -4.15 13.05 -7.62
CA GLN A 3 -4.37 14.50 -7.56
C GLN A 3 -5.51 15.02 -8.46
N GLY A 4 -6.69 14.40 -8.40
CA GLY A 4 -7.88 14.94 -9.08
C GLY A 4 -7.96 14.72 -10.59
N ARG A 5 -7.12 13.85 -11.17
CA ARG A 5 -7.23 13.46 -12.60
C ARG A 5 -7.84 12.06 -12.76
N ILE A 6 -8.95 11.99 -13.50
CA ILE A 6 -9.68 10.75 -13.86
C ILE A 6 -8.99 10.12 -15.07
N LEU A 7 -8.72 8.81 -15.02
CA LEU A 7 -8.22 8.05 -16.16
C LEU A 7 -9.42 7.55 -16.99
N PRO A 8 -9.49 7.83 -18.30
CA PRO A 8 -10.63 7.45 -19.13
C PRO A 8 -10.70 5.94 -19.39
N GLN A 9 -11.94 5.42 -19.40
CA GLN A 9 -12.29 4.00 -19.31
C GLN A 9 -12.17 3.19 -20.63
N GLY A 10 -11.51 3.72 -21.67
CA GLY A 10 -11.47 3.14 -23.01
C GLY A 10 -10.08 2.69 -23.48
N LEU A 11 -9.41 1.82 -22.73
CA LEU A 11 -7.96 1.58 -22.83
C LEU A 11 -7.54 0.12 -23.08
N THR A 12 -8.31 -0.67 -23.85
CA THR A 12 -7.97 -2.09 -24.09
C THR A 12 -7.92 -2.55 -25.56
N GLN A 13 -7.85 -1.65 -26.54
CA GLN A 13 -7.54 -2.04 -27.92
C GLN A 13 -6.47 -1.14 -28.53
N GLU A 14 -5.26 -1.69 -28.65
CA GLU A 14 -4.17 -1.40 -29.62
C GLU A 14 -2.78 -1.35 -28.95
N MET A 15 -2.03 -2.46 -29.04
CA MET A 15 -0.57 -2.44 -28.92
C MET A 15 -0.03 -1.71 -30.15
N THR A 16 0.49 -0.47 -30.11
CA THR A 16 1.93 -0.18 -29.90
C THR A 16 2.24 1.34 -29.96
N SER A 17 1.33 2.19 -29.48
CA SER A 17 1.69 3.60 -29.13
C SER A 17 0.95 4.13 -27.90
N GLY A 18 -0.21 3.56 -27.58
CA GLY A 18 -0.96 3.88 -26.36
C GLY A 18 -0.30 3.35 -25.09
N GLU A 19 0.21 2.12 -25.10
CA GLU A 19 0.85 1.49 -23.94
C GLU A 19 2.15 2.20 -23.51
N LEU A 20 2.97 2.61 -24.48
CA LEU A 20 4.19 3.38 -24.21
C LEU A 20 3.85 4.78 -23.66
N LYS A 21 2.84 5.46 -24.22
CA LYS A 21 2.36 6.75 -23.71
C LYS A 21 1.79 6.63 -22.31
N PHE A 22 1.07 5.54 -22.01
CA PHE A 22 0.55 5.26 -20.67
C PHE A 22 1.67 4.98 -19.66
N ALA A 23 2.64 4.13 -20.01
CA ALA A 23 3.79 3.85 -19.18
C ALA A 23 4.60 5.12 -18.86
N LEU A 24 4.87 5.96 -19.86
CA LEU A 24 5.54 7.24 -19.68
C LEU A 24 4.72 8.23 -18.84
N GLN A 25 3.39 8.21 -18.93
CA GLN A 25 2.53 9.03 -18.07
C GLN A 25 2.55 8.57 -16.62
N VAL A 26 2.47 7.26 -16.37
CA VAL A 26 2.60 6.68 -15.02
C VAL A 26 3.97 7.02 -14.44
N GLU A 27 5.03 6.82 -15.22
CA GLU A 27 6.39 7.17 -14.83
C GLU A 27 6.53 8.67 -14.53
N SER A 28 5.98 9.54 -15.39
CA SER A 28 5.99 10.99 -15.18
C SER A 28 5.28 11.38 -13.88
N VAL A 29 4.15 10.74 -13.55
CA VAL A 29 3.45 10.94 -12.27
C VAL A 29 4.30 10.44 -11.10
N LEU A 30 4.88 9.25 -11.18
CA LEU A 30 5.74 8.70 -10.13
C LEU A 30 7.00 9.56 -9.90
N ASN A 31 7.57 10.13 -10.97
CA ASN A 31 8.71 11.02 -10.90
C ASN A 31 8.42 12.36 -10.21
N THR A 32 7.14 12.72 -10.02
CA THR A 32 6.78 13.90 -9.20
C THR A 32 6.96 13.68 -7.70
N ILE A 33 7.05 12.42 -7.25
CA ILE A 33 7.23 12.08 -5.84
C ILE A 33 8.69 12.35 -5.45
N PRO A 34 8.99 13.30 -4.55
CA PRO A 34 10.36 13.71 -4.27
C PRO A 34 11.15 12.67 -3.47
N GLN A 35 10.48 11.90 -2.61
CA GLN A 35 11.11 10.91 -1.75
C GLN A 35 11.17 9.55 -2.46
N PRO A 36 12.38 9.00 -2.76
CA PRO A 36 12.51 7.72 -3.47
C PRO A 36 11.90 6.54 -2.70
N GLU A 37 12.00 6.53 -1.37
CA GLU A 37 11.46 5.49 -0.50
C GLU A 37 9.92 5.49 -0.53
N PHE A 38 9.30 6.68 -0.48
CA PHE A 38 7.85 6.80 -0.65
C PHE A 38 7.42 6.37 -2.05
N ARG A 39 8.18 6.75 -3.08
CA ARG A 39 7.93 6.36 -4.46
C ARG A 39 7.96 4.83 -4.61
N GLN A 40 8.91 4.15 -3.96
CA GLN A 40 8.99 2.69 -3.97
C GLN A 40 7.71 2.05 -3.40
N LEU A 41 7.24 2.51 -2.23
CA LEU A 41 6.00 1.98 -1.65
C LEU A 41 4.77 2.24 -2.53
N VAL A 42 4.73 3.37 -3.24
CA VAL A 42 3.66 3.64 -4.22
C VAL A 42 3.73 2.67 -5.41
N VAL A 43 4.92 2.34 -5.89
CA VAL A 43 5.12 1.32 -6.95
C VAL A 43 4.67 -0.05 -6.46
N GLU A 44 5.06 -0.46 -5.25
CA GLU A 44 4.62 -1.71 -4.63
C GLU A 44 3.09 -1.75 -4.49
N ALA A 45 2.46 -0.66 -4.05
CA ALA A 45 1.00 -0.56 -3.94
C ALA A 45 0.31 -0.69 -5.31
N LEU A 46 0.87 -0.07 -6.36
CA LEU A 46 0.38 -0.21 -7.73
C LEU A 46 0.51 -1.66 -8.21
N MET A 47 1.61 -2.35 -7.92
CA MET A 47 1.77 -3.77 -8.26
C MET A 47 0.68 -4.64 -7.64
N VAL A 48 0.35 -4.42 -6.35
CA VAL A 48 -0.72 -5.17 -5.68
C VAL A 48 -2.09 -4.87 -6.30
N LEU A 49 -2.38 -3.59 -6.60
CA LEU A 49 -3.63 -3.20 -7.26
C LEU A 49 -3.76 -3.81 -8.66
N THR A 50 -2.67 -3.89 -9.43
CA THR A 50 -2.64 -4.54 -10.73
C THR A 50 -3.01 -6.02 -10.60
N LEU A 51 -2.41 -6.74 -9.65
CA LEU A 51 -2.76 -8.15 -9.40
C LEU A 51 -4.24 -8.31 -9.04
N ILE A 52 -4.77 -7.46 -8.16
CA ILE A 52 -6.19 -7.50 -7.77
C ILE A 52 -7.12 -7.28 -8.98
N ALA A 53 -6.75 -6.35 -9.87
CA ALA A 53 -7.50 -6.07 -11.09
C ALA A 53 -7.43 -7.24 -12.09
N GLU A 54 -6.25 -7.83 -12.28
CA GLU A 54 -6.04 -8.98 -13.19
C GLU A 54 -6.83 -10.20 -12.75
N TYR A 55 -6.85 -10.50 -11.45
CA TYR A 55 -7.58 -11.64 -10.90
C TYR A 55 -9.07 -11.36 -10.67
N SER A 56 -9.58 -10.19 -11.05
CA SER A 56 -10.99 -9.79 -10.85
C SER A 56 -11.49 -10.04 -9.42
N ILE A 57 -10.61 -9.84 -8.42
CA ILE A 57 -10.93 -10.08 -7.00
C ILE A 57 -12.07 -9.16 -6.55
N VAL A 58 -12.23 -8.02 -7.23
CA VAL A 58 -13.39 -7.13 -7.10
C VAL A 58 -14.08 -6.90 -8.44
N PRO A 59 -15.43 -6.82 -8.47
CA PRO A 59 -16.18 -6.56 -9.70
C PRO A 59 -15.92 -5.17 -10.28
N SER A 60 -15.52 -4.20 -9.46
CA SER A 60 -14.99 -2.91 -9.90
C SER A 60 -14.21 -2.26 -8.76
N LEU A 61 -13.20 -1.44 -9.09
CA LEU A 61 -12.47 -0.63 -8.10
C LEU A 61 -13.27 0.58 -7.59
N GLY A 62 -14.52 0.75 -8.03
CA GLY A 62 -15.42 1.82 -7.59
C GLY A 62 -14.86 3.21 -7.87
N GLU A 63 -14.80 4.03 -6.81
CA GLU A 63 -14.32 5.41 -6.85
C GLU A 63 -12.80 5.49 -7.11
N PRO A 64 -12.30 6.60 -7.66
CA PRO A 64 -10.90 6.68 -8.02
C PRO A 64 -9.99 6.67 -6.78
N LEU A 65 -9.31 5.54 -6.57
CA LEU A 65 -8.40 5.32 -5.45
C LEU A 65 -7.21 6.29 -5.50
N CYS A 66 -6.86 6.83 -4.33
CA CYS A 66 -5.63 7.57 -4.11
C CYS A 66 -4.56 6.62 -3.57
N VAL A 67 -3.57 6.26 -4.41
CA VAL A 67 -2.54 5.27 -4.06
C VAL A 67 -1.70 5.71 -2.86
N ALA A 68 -1.40 7.00 -2.74
CA ALA A 68 -0.72 7.53 -1.56
C ALA A 68 -1.49 7.23 -0.25
N SER A 69 -2.83 7.27 -0.30
CA SER A 69 -3.67 6.96 0.86
C SER A 69 -3.58 5.49 1.28
N ILE A 70 -3.34 4.58 0.34
CA ILE A 70 -3.06 3.17 0.63
C ILE A 70 -1.73 3.06 1.39
N VAL A 71 -0.68 3.72 0.94
CA VAL A 71 0.63 3.69 1.63
C VAL A 71 0.53 4.27 3.04
N TYR A 72 -0.17 5.39 3.23
CA TYR A 72 -0.39 5.97 4.57
C TYR A 72 -1.20 5.04 5.47
N THR A 73 -2.22 4.38 4.94
CA THR A 73 -3.05 3.44 5.69
C THR A 73 -2.26 2.18 6.04
N ALA A 74 -1.42 1.67 5.14
CA ALA A 74 -0.51 0.58 5.41
C ALA A 74 0.46 0.90 6.55
N ASN A 75 1.09 2.08 6.53
CA ASN A 75 1.94 2.54 7.63
C ASN A 75 1.16 2.68 8.95
N ARG A 76 -0.10 3.16 8.91
CA ARG A 76 -0.94 3.21 10.12
C ARG A 76 -1.17 1.82 10.71
N ILE A 77 -1.57 0.85 9.88
CA ILE A 77 -1.81 -0.54 10.30
C ILE A 77 -0.51 -1.17 10.84
N PHE A 78 0.63 -0.90 10.20
CA PHE A 78 1.95 -1.30 10.71
C PHE A 78 2.20 -0.74 12.11
N LEU A 79 2.01 0.56 12.33
CA LEU A 79 2.23 1.17 13.64
C LEU A 79 1.29 0.59 14.72
N GLU A 80 0.04 0.30 14.37
CA GLU A 80 -0.92 -0.35 15.28
C GLU A 80 -0.44 -1.75 15.71
N ASP A 81 0.00 -2.57 14.76
CA ASP A 81 0.58 -3.88 15.04
C ASP A 81 1.86 -3.78 15.87
N GLN A 82 2.74 -2.80 15.57
CA GLN A 82 3.98 -2.58 16.31
C GLN A 82 3.72 -2.26 17.79
N VAL A 83 2.62 -1.56 18.12
CA VAL A 83 2.21 -1.38 19.52
C VAL A 83 1.84 -2.71 20.17
N GLN A 84 1.12 -3.59 19.47
CA GLN A 84 0.67 -4.88 20.03
C GLN A 84 1.83 -5.84 20.31
N VAL A 85 2.89 -5.78 19.51
CA VAL A 85 4.03 -6.69 19.62
C VAL A 85 5.29 -6.04 20.21
N GLU A 86 5.16 -4.82 20.74
CA GLU A 86 6.27 -4.05 21.29
C GLU A 86 7.47 -3.95 20.31
N GLY A 87 7.18 -3.75 19.02
CA GLY A 87 8.18 -3.71 17.95
C GLY A 87 8.98 -2.40 17.90
N ASP A 88 10.01 -2.36 17.06
CA ASP A 88 10.98 -1.24 17.01
C ASP A 88 10.34 0.13 16.75
N ALA A 89 9.22 0.18 16.01
CA ALA A 89 8.54 1.45 15.78
C ALA A 89 8.01 2.10 17.07
N THR A 90 7.87 1.36 18.18
CA THR A 90 7.50 1.91 19.50
C THR A 90 8.59 2.82 20.08
N LEU A 91 9.82 2.71 19.59
CA LEU A 91 10.91 3.63 19.91
C LEU A 91 10.69 5.03 19.31
N CYS A 92 9.80 5.17 18.33
CA CYS A 92 9.52 6.44 17.65
C CYS A 92 8.03 6.68 17.33
N CYS A 93 7.54 6.18 16.19
CA CYS A 93 6.25 6.58 15.61
C CYS A 93 5.04 5.82 16.18
N ALA A 94 5.24 4.64 16.78
CA ALA A 94 4.20 3.84 17.40
C ALA A 94 4.06 4.17 18.89
N LYS A 95 3.99 5.47 19.21
CA LYS A 95 3.79 6.01 20.56
C LYS A 95 2.44 6.75 20.65
N PRO A 96 1.84 6.86 21.85
CA PRO A 96 0.59 7.63 22.03
C PRO A 96 0.72 9.10 21.60
N GLN A 97 1.92 9.67 21.72
CA GLN A 97 2.23 11.04 21.33
C GLN A 97 3.36 11.00 20.30
N LYS A 98 3.08 11.54 19.12
CA LYS A 98 4.03 11.56 18.02
C LYS A 98 5.10 12.62 18.30
N GLU A 99 6.32 12.17 18.53
CA GLU A 99 7.47 13.04 18.73
C GLU A 99 7.98 13.52 17.37
N LEU A 100 8.19 14.83 17.24
CA LEU A 100 8.76 15.46 16.05
C LEU A 100 10.06 16.19 16.42
N THR A 101 10.95 16.32 15.46
CA THR A 101 12.13 17.18 15.57
C THR A 101 11.70 18.67 15.67
N PRO A 102 12.59 19.57 16.09
CA PRO A 102 12.31 21.02 16.07
C PRO A 102 11.97 21.56 14.66
N SER A 103 12.42 20.88 13.60
CA SER A 103 12.09 21.17 12.20
C SER A 103 10.71 20.63 11.76
N GLY A 104 10.00 19.90 12.63
CA GLY A 104 8.69 19.31 12.34
C GLY A 104 8.74 17.96 11.61
N GLU A 105 9.91 17.30 11.59
CA GLU A 105 10.12 16.02 10.92
C GLU A 105 9.96 14.85 11.91
N LEU A 106 9.81 13.62 11.39
CA LEU A 106 9.75 12.45 12.25
C LEU A 106 11.10 12.21 12.91
N VAL A 107 11.12 11.97 14.23
CA VAL A 107 12.35 11.72 14.99
C VAL A 107 13.13 10.48 14.53
N CYS A 108 12.47 9.54 13.85
CA CYS A 108 13.10 8.35 13.27
C CYS A 108 13.80 8.57 11.93
N GLY A 109 13.73 9.78 11.35
CA GLY A 109 14.25 10.06 10.01
C GLY A 109 13.31 9.68 8.87
N GLY A 110 12.12 9.14 9.19
CA GLY A 110 11.11 8.82 8.21
C GLY A 110 10.62 10.04 7.43
N ALA A 111 10.35 9.85 6.14
CA ALA A 111 9.91 10.90 5.23
C ALA A 111 8.44 10.73 4.81
N ALA A 112 7.85 11.79 4.24
CA ALA A 112 6.45 11.79 3.79
C ALA A 112 5.45 11.28 4.85
N TRP A 113 5.73 11.49 6.15
CA TRP A 113 4.90 10.99 7.27
C TRP A 113 4.83 9.46 7.44
N ILE A 114 5.70 8.72 6.77
CA ILE A 114 5.89 7.28 6.93
C ILE A 114 7.01 7.01 7.92
N CYS A 115 6.83 6.02 8.80
CA CYS A 115 7.85 5.63 9.77
C CYS A 115 9.07 5.02 9.08
N GLN A 116 10.28 5.37 9.55
CA GLN A 116 11.52 4.80 9.02
C GLN A 116 11.53 3.27 9.11
N HIS A 117 11.07 2.69 10.23
CA HIS A 117 10.99 1.23 10.38
C HIS A 117 10.04 0.56 9.38
N PHE A 118 9.05 1.29 8.84
CA PHE A 118 8.21 0.75 7.78
C PHE A 118 8.96 0.71 6.45
N TYR A 119 9.79 1.71 6.15
CA TYR A 119 10.68 1.67 4.98
C TYR A 119 11.75 0.58 5.10
N ASP A 120 12.27 0.36 6.30
CA ASP A 120 13.30 -0.66 6.56
C ASP A 120 12.73 -2.08 6.64
N SER A 121 11.40 -2.23 6.65
CA SER A 121 10.75 -3.54 6.67
C SER A 121 10.96 -4.28 5.35
N ALA A 122 11.25 -5.58 5.43
CA ALA A 122 11.34 -6.41 4.23
C ALA A 122 10.01 -6.37 3.44
N PRO A 123 10.01 -6.55 2.11
CA PRO A 123 8.76 -6.63 1.35
C PRO A 123 7.88 -7.79 1.80
N SER A 124 8.50 -8.90 2.22
CA SER A 124 7.83 -10.14 2.60
C SER A 124 7.82 -10.37 4.13
N GLY A 125 7.03 -11.36 4.56
CA GLY A 125 6.88 -11.74 5.95
C GLY A 125 5.69 -11.09 6.64
N SER A 126 5.41 -11.52 7.87
CA SER A 126 4.21 -11.11 8.62
C SER A 126 4.16 -9.61 8.90
N TYR A 127 5.31 -8.96 9.00
CA TYR A 127 5.45 -7.52 9.22
C TYR A 127 6.04 -6.79 8.00
N GLY A 128 6.03 -7.42 6.83
CA GLY A 128 6.62 -6.84 5.62
C GLY A 128 5.72 -5.81 4.93
N THR A 129 6.31 -4.93 4.11
CA THR A 129 5.59 -3.82 3.45
C THR A 129 4.42 -4.32 2.61
N MET A 130 4.59 -5.40 1.83
CA MET A 130 3.55 -5.95 0.98
C MET A 130 2.36 -6.48 1.78
N THR A 131 2.61 -7.07 2.96
CA THR A 131 1.55 -7.56 3.85
C THR A 131 0.65 -6.40 4.30
N TYR A 132 1.24 -5.26 4.68
CA TYR A 132 0.48 -4.09 5.08
C TYR A 132 -0.18 -3.36 3.91
N LEU A 133 0.45 -3.34 2.73
CA LEU A 133 -0.16 -2.81 1.51
C LEU A 133 -1.41 -3.62 1.12
N ILE A 134 -1.33 -4.95 1.15
CA ILE A 134 -2.47 -5.84 0.89
C ILE A 134 -3.58 -5.59 1.92
N ARG A 135 -3.26 -5.55 3.21
CA ARG A 135 -4.23 -5.25 4.28
C ARG A 135 -4.89 -3.89 4.09
N SER A 136 -4.11 -2.86 3.75
CA SER A 136 -4.63 -1.52 3.48
C SER A 136 -5.59 -1.50 2.28
N ILE A 137 -5.25 -2.19 1.20
CA ILE A 137 -6.11 -2.27 0.01
C ILE A 137 -7.39 -3.03 0.34
N ALA A 138 -7.28 -4.15 1.06
CA ALA A 138 -8.41 -4.92 1.55
C ALA A 138 -9.40 -4.07 2.36
N THR A 139 -8.89 -3.22 3.26
CA THR A 139 -9.72 -2.26 4.01
C THR A 139 -10.31 -1.17 3.12
N SER A 140 -9.54 -0.65 2.15
CA SER A 140 -9.97 0.46 1.28
C SER A 140 -11.05 0.05 0.27
N LEU A 141 -11.05 -1.22 -0.14
CA LEU A 141 -11.96 -1.75 -1.14
C LEU A 141 -13.16 -2.51 -0.53
N ASN A 142 -13.26 -2.61 0.81
CA ASN A 142 -14.25 -3.45 1.50
C ASN A 142 -14.30 -4.90 0.93
N CYS A 143 -13.18 -5.42 0.43
CA CYS A 143 -13.14 -6.71 -0.28
C CYS A 143 -13.43 -7.93 0.58
N PHE A 144 -13.46 -7.77 1.91
CA PHE A 144 -13.60 -8.88 2.82
C PHE A 144 -14.88 -8.70 3.64
N PRO A 145 -15.82 -9.67 3.60
CA PRO A 145 -16.88 -9.70 4.59
C PRO A 145 -16.24 -9.75 5.99
N ASN A 146 -16.80 -8.99 6.94
CA ASN A 146 -16.41 -9.05 8.36
C ASN A 146 -16.38 -10.52 8.81
N ASP A 147 -15.31 -10.89 9.54
CA ASP A 147 -14.99 -12.23 10.03
C ASP A 147 -16.19 -13.18 10.19
N GLY A 148 -16.14 -14.27 9.42
CA GLY A 148 -17.11 -15.35 9.49
C GLY A 148 -16.55 -16.60 8.81
N GLU A 149 -15.64 -17.28 9.50
CA GLU A 149 -15.13 -18.64 9.23
C GLU A 149 -14.23 -18.83 7.99
N ILE A 150 -12.93 -18.53 8.16
CA ILE A 150 -11.89 -19.24 7.39
C ILE A 150 -11.49 -20.46 8.21
N ASN A 151 -12.27 -21.55 8.08
CA ASN A 151 -11.90 -22.85 8.62
C ASN A 151 -10.80 -23.46 7.75
N CYS A 152 -9.53 -23.21 8.10
CA CYS A 152 -8.39 -23.97 7.58
C CYS A 152 -8.34 -25.37 8.23
N SER A 153 -9.33 -26.22 7.94
CA SER A 153 -9.21 -27.65 8.18
C SER A 153 -8.52 -28.28 6.97
N GLY A 154 -7.24 -28.59 7.14
CA GLY A 154 -6.43 -29.29 6.14
C GLY A 154 -7.08 -30.60 5.74
N ARG A 155 -7.35 -30.77 4.43
CA ARG A 155 -7.59 -32.09 3.86
C ARG A 155 -6.30 -32.90 3.95
N GLN A 156 -6.27 -33.89 4.82
CA GLN A 156 -5.39 -35.04 4.64
C GLN A 156 -5.83 -35.81 3.37
N PRO A 157 -4.89 -36.33 2.57
CA PRO A 157 -5.21 -37.14 1.40
C PRO A 157 -5.79 -38.49 1.83
N GLN A 158 -6.92 -38.86 1.20
CA GLN A 158 -7.56 -40.16 1.34
C GLN A 158 -6.60 -41.29 0.92
N LYS A 159 -6.58 -42.37 1.71
CA LYS A 159 -6.05 -43.67 1.34
C LYS A 159 -7.22 -44.64 1.19
#